data_AF-A0A2E1VJV8-F1
#
_entry.id   AF-A0A2E1VJV8-F1
#
_cell.length_a   1.000
_cell.length_b   1.000
_cell.length_c   1.000
_cell.angle_alpha   90.00
_cell.angle_beta   90.00
_cell.angle_gamma   90.00
#
_symmetry.space_group_name_H-M   'P 1'
#
loop_
_entity.id
_entity.type
_entity.pdbx_description
1 polymer ?
#
loop_
_entity_poly.entity_id
_entity_poly.type
_entity_poly.pdbx_seq_one_letter_code
_entity_poly.pdbx_strand_id
1 'polypeptide(L)' 'MNLVEITEKQHNVYIDLAYAKINNFTGKKIYLQNKCFIHRDAL' A
#
# COMPACT_ATOMS: atom_id res chain seq x y z
N MET A 1 12.89 -11.59 -4.77
CA MET A 1 11.70 -10.81 -4.35
C MET A 1 10.59 -11.13 -5.32
N ASN A 2 9.55 -11.85 -4.87
CA ASN A 2 8.38 -12.22 -5.68
C ASN A 2 7.17 -11.38 -5.24
N LEU A 3 7.32 -10.06 -5.36
CA LEU A 3 6.29 -9.09 -4.98
C LEU A 3 5.53 -8.65 -6.23
N VAL A 4 4.24 -8.44 -6.07
CA VAL A 4 3.37 -7.92 -7.12
C VAL A 4 2.64 -6.69 -6.61
N GLU A 5 2.55 -5.66 -7.46
CA GLU A 5 1.77 -4.46 -7.15
C GLU A 5 0.29 -4.82 -7.18
N ILE A 6 -0.45 -4.42 -6.14
CA ILE A 6 -1.90 -4.57 -6.11
C ILE A 6 -2.56 -3.19 -6.18
N THR A 7 -3.68 -3.12 -6.89
CA THR A 7 -4.51 -1.92 -6.99
C THR A 7 -5.96 -2.24 -6.65
N GLU A 8 -6.69 -1.26 -6.12
CA GLU A 8 -8.11 -1.41 -5.76
C GLU A 8 -8.95 -1.90 -6.97
N LYS A 9 -8.66 -1.36 -8.16
CA LYS A 9 -9.35 -1.74 -9.41
C LYS A 9 -9.12 -3.20 -9.81
N GLN A 10 -7.90 -3.70 -9.65
CA GLN A 10 -7.55 -5.06 -10.08
C GLN A 10 -8.09 -6.12 -9.12
N HIS A 11 -8.14 -5.81 -7.82
CA HIS A 11 -8.43 -6.80 -6.78
C HIS A 11 -9.75 -6.57 -6.05
N ASN A 12 -10.51 -5.53 -6.41
CA ASN A 12 -11.79 -5.18 -5.76
C ASN A 12 -11.69 -5.10 -4.23
N VAL A 13 -10.60 -4.48 -3.76
CA VAL A 13 -10.32 -4.23 -2.35
C VAL A 13 -10.16 -2.74 -2.10
N TYR A 14 -10.31 -2.33 -0.85
CA TYR A 14 -9.95 -0.99 -0.40
C TYR A 14 -8.52 -0.99 0.15
N ILE A 15 -7.68 -0.07 -0.32
CA ILE A 15 -6.27 0.05 0.09
C ILE A 15 -6.06 1.43 0.72
N ASP A 16 -5.87 1.45 2.05
CA ASP A 16 -5.47 2.66 2.77
C ASP A 16 -4.01 2.61 3.22
N LEU A 17 -3.15 3.32 2.49
CA LEU A 17 -1.74 3.49 2.84
C LEU A 17 -1.57 4.63 3.86
N ALA A 18 -1.95 4.40 5.12
CA ALA A 18 -1.90 5.41 6.19
C ALA A 18 -0.51 6.10 6.31
N TYR A 19 0.58 5.33 6.15
CA TYR A 19 1.94 5.85 6.20
C TYR A 19 2.38 6.66 4.97
N ALA A 20 1.60 6.64 3.89
CA ALA A 20 1.79 7.52 2.73
C ALA A 20 1.05 8.86 2.86
N LYS A 21 0.34 9.07 3.98
CA LYS A 21 -0.41 10.28 4.32
C LYS A 21 0.14 10.91 5.60
N ILE A 22 -0.25 12.15 5.91
CA ILE A 22 0.13 12.82 7.17
C ILE A 22 -0.74 12.38 8.37
N ASN A 23 -1.91 11.79 8.12
CA ASN A 23 -2.86 11.35 9.12
C ASN A 23 -2.50 9.96 9.68
N ASN A 24 -1.24 9.78 10.07
CA ASN A 24 -0.79 8.61 10.82
C ASN A 24 -0.15 9.05 12.14
N PHE A 25 0.16 8.11 13.02
CA PHE A 25 0.63 8.41 14.38
C PHE A 25 1.93 9.23 14.42
N THR A 26 2.74 9.22 13.36
CA THR A 26 3.98 10.01 13.29
C THR A 26 3.75 11.48 12.92
N GLY A 27 2.56 11.84 12.44
CA GLY A 27 2.24 13.17 11.90
C GLY A 27 3.03 13.53 10.63
N LYS A 28 3.75 12.57 10.03
CA LYS A 28 4.61 12.78 8.86
C LYS A 28 4.32 11.71 7.80
N LYS A 29 4.51 12.06 6.53
CA LYS A 29 4.50 11.09 5.43
C LYS A 29 5.79 10.27 5.47
N ILE A 30 5.65 8.95 5.63
CA ILE A 30 6.79 8.02 5.71
C ILE A 30 7.10 7.44 4.32
N TYR A 31 6.08 6.97 3.61
CA TYR A 31 6.26 6.41 2.27
C TYR A 31 6.22 7.48 1.20
N LEU A 32 7.21 7.45 0.30
CA LEU A 32 7.31 8.41 -0.80
C LEU A 32 6.31 8.12 -1.93
N GLN A 33 5.92 6.86 -2.10
CA GLN A 33 5.02 6.41 -3.16
C GLN A 33 3.77 5.75 -2.59
N ASN A 34 2.64 5.97 -3.25
CA ASN A 34 1.35 5.36 -2.90
C ASN A 34 1.19 4.01 -3.62
N LYS A 35 2.15 3.09 -3.43
CA LYS A 35 2.12 1.76 -4.04
C LYS A 35 2.02 0.69 -2.96
N CYS A 36 1.20 -0.33 -3.20
CA CYS A 36 1.06 -1.48 -2.33
C CYS A 36 1.57 -2.72 -3.05
N PHE A 37 2.42 -3.50 -2.38
CA PHE A 37 2.95 -4.74 -2.91
C PHE A 37 2.71 -5.86 -1.91
N ILE A 38 2.28 -7.02 -2.40
CA ILE A 38 2.16 -8.24 -1.60
C ILE A 38 3.03 -9.34 -2.18
N HIS A 39 3.38 -10.33 -1.37
CA HIS A 39 4.02 -11.53 -1.87
C HIS A 39 3.03 -12.30 -2.76
N ARG A 40 3.50 -12.87 -3.87
CA ARG A 40 2.65 -13.62 -4.80
C ARG A 40 1.87 -14.74 -4.12
N ASP A 41 2.41 -15.34 -3.06
CA ASP A 41 1.77 -16.44 -2.33
C ASP A 41 0.55 -16.00 -1.49
N ALA A 42 0.36 -14.68 -1.32
CA ALA A 42 -0.76 -14.10 -0.58
C ALA A 42 -1.89 -13.57 -1.50
N LEU A 43 -1.75 -13.76 -2.80
CA LEU A 43 -2.69 -13.31 -3.84
C LEU A 43 -3.65 -14.43 -4.20
#